data_AF-A0A9C9GE31-F1
#
_entry.id   AF-A0A9C9GE31-F1
#
_cell.length_a   1.000
_cell.length_b   1.000
_cell.length_c   1.000
_cell.angle_alpha   90.00
_cell.angle_beta   90.00
_cell.angle_gamma   90.00
#
_symmetry.space_group_name_H-M   'P 1'
#
loop_
_entity.id
_entity.type
_entity.pdbx_description
1 polymer ?
#
loop_
_entity_poly.entity_id
_entity_poly.type
_entity_poly.pdbx_seq_one_letter_code
_entity_poly.pdbx_strand_id
1 'polypeptide(L)'
;MAKNRVRAKDIKKQRWAGIIAAVLALAMIASLAGVYLAQRAGRRSEPVPEQQAELQPEDYVAHYQGEVERLEQYLEEHDPTEAVLLELGENYRYLVFIQEIFFDDAEAVEEYRDRLISVYDQLTEMNPDNLFYRLELAYLLIDSGDEEMVDREIETIRQMLRKDTDARIHLSLIGLLSSTEREQVLEEEIEWLQAYLEGEISAGRADNEGLFYYAVLKGEYLNQESEAEAVLKDILDQESEESSLYMEAANYLEHLTGSDSAEDTSTD
;
A
#
# COMPACT_ATOMS: atom_id res chain seq x y z
N MET A 1 27.15 -39.83 0.50
CA MET A 1 27.54 -38.41 0.38
C MET A 1 27.09 -37.82 -0.96
N ALA A 2 25.79 -37.56 -1.17
CA ALA A 2 25.30 -36.95 -2.42
C ALA A 2 24.04 -36.05 -2.27
N LYS A 3 23.48 -35.88 -1.06
CA LYS A 3 22.23 -35.11 -0.85
C LYS A 3 22.42 -33.63 -0.49
N ASN A 4 23.63 -33.16 -0.19
CA ASN A 4 23.86 -31.78 0.28
C ASN A 4 24.24 -30.77 -0.81
N ARG A 5 24.38 -31.18 -2.08
CA ARG A 5 24.77 -30.26 -3.18
C ARG A 5 23.62 -29.64 -3.96
N VAL A 6 22.39 -30.16 -3.82
CA VAL A 6 21.22 -29.67 -4.57
C VAL A 6 20.62 -28.41 -3.92
N ARG A 7 20.47 -28.38 -2.58
CA ARG A 7 19.88 -27.24 -1.85
C ARG A 7 20.62 -25.92 -1.97
N ALA A 8 21.95 -25.92 -2.11
CA ALA A 8 22.74 -24.69 -2.18
C ALA A 8 22.63 -23.96 -3.53
N LYS A 9 22.20 -24.63 -4.60
CA LYS A 9 22.01 -24.03 -5.92
C LYS A 9 20.65 -23.34 -6.06
N ASP A 10 19.62 -23.87 -5.40
CA ASP A 10 18.26 -23.34 -5.49
C ASP A 10 18.07 -22.07 -4.62
N ILE A 11 18.73 -21.99 -3.47
CA ILE A 11 18.73 -20.77 -2.62
C ILE A 11 19.39 -19.60 -3.37
N LYS A 12 20.44 -19.85 -4.16
CA LYS A 12 21.05 -18.79 -4.98
C LYS A 12 20.11 -18.31 -6.08
N LYS A 13 19.39 -19.21 -6.76
CA LYS A 13 18.43 -18.82 -7.80
C LYS A 13 17.23 -18.04 -7.25
N GLN A 14 16.72 -18.40 -6.06
CA GLN A 14 15.66 -17.64 -5.39
C GLN A 14 16.12 -16.23 -4.98
N ARG A 15 17.35 -16.07 -4.48
CA ARG A 15 17.91 -14.75 -4.18
C ARG A 15 18.08 -13.88 -5.42
N TRP A 16 18.50 -14.46 -6.55
CA TRP A 16 18.58 -13.73 -7.82
C TRP A 16 17.20 -13.34 -8.39
N ALA A 17 16.17 -14.18 -8.21
CA ALA A 17 14.81 -13.83 -8.62
C ALA A 17 14.21 -12.69 -7.76
N GLY A 18 14.49 -12.68 -6.46
CA GLY A 18 14.09 -11.58 -5.56
C GLY A 18 14.78 -10.26 -5.89
N ILE A 19 16.08 -10.28 -6.22
CA ILE A 19 16.82 -9.08 -6.65
C ILE A 19 16.26 -8.56 -7.98
N ILE A 20 15.96 -9.43 -8.96
CA ILE A 20 15.38 -9.02 -10.24
C ILE A 20 13.98 -8.42 -10.05
N ALA A 21 13.16 -9.00 -9.16
CA ALA A 21 11.83 -8.45 -8.84
C ALA A 21 11.91 -7.10 -8.12
N ALA A 22 12.85 -6.92 -7.19
CA ALA A 22 13.05 -5.65 -6.48
C ALA A 22 13.62 -4.56 -7.40
N VAL A 23 14.52 -4.91 -8.32
CA VAL A 23 15.03 -4.00 -9.36
C VAL A 23 13.92 -3.63 -10.36
N LEU A 24 13.03 -4.56 -10.72
CA LEU A 24 11.87 -4.27 -11.55
C LEU A 24 10.85 -3.39 -10.81
N ALA A 25 10.62 -3.61 -9.51
CA ALA A 25 9.75 -2.76 -8.69
C ALA A 25 10.31 -1.33 -8.57
N LEU A 26 11.61 -1.18 -8.30
CA LEU A 26 12.30 0.13 -8.30
C LEU A 26 12.27 0.80 -9.67
N ALA A 27 12.45 0.05 -10.77
CA ALA A 27 12.35 0.58 -12.12
C ALA A 27 10.91 1.01 -12.48
N MET A 28 9.90 0.28 -12.00
CA MET A 28 8.49 0.64 -12.19
C MET A 28 8.13 1.88 -11.37
N ILE A 29 8.59 2.00 -10.12
CA ILE A 29 8.37 3.17 -9.27
C ILE A 29 9.10 4.41 -9.82
N ALA A 30 10.35 4.28 -10.26
CA ALA A 30 11.10 5.36 -10.92
C ALA A 30 10.43 5.77 -12.25
N SER A 31 9.82 4.83 -12.98
CA SER A 31 9.06 5.15 -14.19
C SER A 31 7.74 5.87 -13.90
N LEU A 32 7.08 5.60 -12.76
CA LEU A 32 5.91 6.35 -12.30
C LEU A 32 6.27 7.79 -11.91
N ALA A 33 7.38 8.01 -11.19
CA ALA A 33 7.88 9.35 -10.90
C ALA A 33 8.29 10.11 -12.18
N GLY A 34 8.89 9.42 -13.16
CA GLY A 34 9.23 9.99 -14.47
C GLY A 34 8.02 10.37 -15.32
N VAL A 35 6.96 9.57 -15.32
CA VAL A 35 5.69 9.88 -16.03
C VAL A 35 4.97 11.06 -15.37
N TYR A 36 4.97 11.13 -14.04
CA TYR A 36 4.36 12.21 -13.27
C TYR A 36 5.07 13.57 -13.51
N LEU A 37 6.40 13.57 -13.58
CA LEU A 37 7.18 14.77 -13.92
C LEU A 37 7.08 15.15 -15.41
N ALA A 38 7.00 14.17 -16.32
CA ALA A 38 6.83 14.43 -17.75
C ALA A 38 5.44 14.99 -18.11
N GLN A 39 4.40 14.66 -17.34
CA GLN A 39 3.06 15.27 -17.51
C GLN A 39 2.99 16.73 -17.04
N ARG A 40 3.85 17.14 -16.09
CA ARG A 40 3.90 18.53 -15.60
C ARG A 40 4.75 19.46 -16.50
N ALA A 41 5.70 18.90 -17.25
CA ALA A 41 6.57 19.64 -18.17
C ALA A 41 6.15 19.43 -19.63
N GLY A 42 5.28 20.31 -20.15
CA GLY A 42 4.83 20.26 -21.54
C GLY A 42 5.97 20.25 -22.58
N ARG A 43 6.16 19.08 -23.21
CA ARG A 43 6.91 18.78 -24.46
C ARG A 43 8.42 19.13 -24.51
N ARG A 44 9.24 18.08 -24.61
CA ARG A 44 9.96 17.66 -25.85
C ARG A 44 10.56 16.28 -25.64
N SER A 45 10.27 15.36 -26.55
CA SER A 45 10.87 14.02 -26.61
C SER A 45 12.36 14.14 -26.93
N GLU A 46 13.19 14.15 -25.89
CA GLU A 46 14.61 13.90 -26.01
C GLU A 46 14.85 12.40 -26.27
N PRO A 47 15.86 12.05 -27.09
CA PRO A 47 16.19 10.66 -27.36
C PRO A 47 16.64 10.00 -26.04
N VAL A 48 16.00 8.87 -25.72
CA VAL A 48 16.36 8.02 -24.59
C VAL A 48 17.86 7.70 -24.69
N PRO A 49 18.70 8.12 -23.74
CA PRO A 49 20.10 7.73 -23.75
C PRO A 49 20.20 6.22 -23.57
N GLU A 50 20.73 5.54 -24.59
CA GLU A 50 21.19 4.16 -24.51
C GLU A 50 22.39 4.09 -23.55
N GLN A 51 22.10 4.01 -22.24
CA GLN A 51 22.91 3.41 -21.18
C GLN A 51 22.27 3.77 -19.84
N GLN A 52 21.22 3.05 -19.46
CA GLN A 52 20.96 2.87 -18.03
C GLN A 52 22.14 2.07 -17.49
N ALA A 53 23.13 2.75 -16.94
CA ALA A 53 24.07 2.11 -16.04
C ALA A 53 23.22 1.38 -14.98
N GLU A 54 23.54 0.12 -14.71
CA GLU A 54 22.83 -0.67 -13.70
C GLU A 54 23.10 -0.01 -12.35
N LEU A 55 22.21 0.90 -11.94
CA LEU A 55 22.29 1.64 -10.68
C LEU A 55 22.35 0.63 -9.55
N GLN A 56 23.37 0.74 -8.71
CA GLN A 56 23.53 -0.15 -7.57
C GLN A 56 22.66 0.35 -6.40
N PRO A 57 22.21 -0.52 -5.48
CA PRO A 57 21.41 -0.11 -4.31
C PRO A 57 22.04 1.06 -3.53
N GLU A 58 23.37 1.14 -3.45
CA GLU A 58 24.11 2.21 -2.79
C GLU A 58 23.90 3.58 -3.45
N ASP A 59 23.72 3.63 -4.78
CA ASP A 59 23.42 4.87 -5.50
C ASP A 59 22.06 5.43 -5.09
N TYR A 60 21.07 4.54 -4.85
CA TYR A 60 19.74 4.93 -4.37
C TYR A 60 19.78 5.39 -2.91
N VAL A 61 20.53 4.70 -2.04
CA VAL A 61 20.71 5.14 -0.65
C VAL A 61 21.29 6.56 -0.62
N ALA A 62 22.37 6.80 -1.37
CA ALA A 62 23.00 8.11 -1.43
C ALA A 62 22.07 9.20 -1.98
N HIS A 63 21.25 8.87 -2.99
CA HIS A 63 20.26 9.80 -3.53
C HIS A 63 19.21 10.19 -2.47
N TYR A 64 18.55 9.20 -1.87
CA TYR A 64 17.47 9.46 -0.91
C TYR A 64 17.97 10.08 0.40
N GLN A 65 19.17 9.72 0.86
CA GLN A 65 19.81 10.41 1.99
C GLN A 65 20.05 11.88 1.68
N GLY A 66 20.55 12.21 0.48
CA GLY A 66 20.75 13.60 0.07
C GLY A 66 19.45 14.40 -0.02
N GLU A 67 18.35 13.77 -0.45
CA GLU A 67 17.03 14.41 -0.46
C GLU A 67 16.47 14.62 0.95
N VAL A 68 16.62 13.63 1.86
CA VAL A 68 16.29 13.79 3.29
C VAL A 68 17.06 14.95 3.89
N GLU A 69 18.40 14.99 3.75
CA GLU A 69 19.25 16.06 4.29
C GLU A 69 18.81 17.44 3.78
N ARG A 70 18.49 17.55 2.48
CA ARG A 70 17.99 18.78 1.87
C ARG A 70 16.66 19.23 2.48
N LEU A 71 15.73 18.31 2.68
CA LEU A 71 14.39 18.60 3.21
C LEU A 71 14.43 18.91 4.71
N GLU A 72 15.23 18.18 5.49
CA GLU A 72 15.47 18.47 6.91
C GLU A 72 16.10 19.85 7.07
N GLN A 73 17.12 20.19 6.27
CA GLN A 73 17.71 21.53 6.30
C GLN A 73 16.67 22.62 5.95
N TYR A 74 15.80 22.37 4.99
CA TYR A 74 14.71 23.29 4.68
C TYR A 74 13.79 23.50 5.90
N LEU A 75 13.46 22.44 6.63
CA LEU A 75 12.61 22.49 7.84
C LEU A 75 13.30 23.14 9.05
N GLU A 76 14.63 23.24 9.07
CA GLU A 76 15.35 24.04 10.06
C GLU A 76 15.18 25.55 9.83
N GLU A 77 15.02 25.96 8.57
CA GLU A 77 14.96 27.36 8.16
C GLU A 77 13.52 27.88 7.94
N HIS A 78 12.56 26.98 7.79
CA HIS A 78 11.19 27.28 7.38
C HIS A 78 10.16 26.46 8.15
N ASP A 79 8.95 27.03 8.32
CA ASP A 79 7.83 26.30 8.92
C ASP A 79 7.47 25.07 8.06
N PRO A 80 7.10 23.93 8.68
CA PRO A 80 6.71 22.74 7.96
C PRO A 80 5.47 23.01 7.10
N THR A 81 5.50 22.48 5.88
CA THR A 81 4.33 22.44 5.00
C THR A 81 3.99 21.00 4.70
N GLU A 82 2.71 20.71 4.48
CA GLU A 82 2.23 19.36 4.16
C GLU A 82 2.99 18.74 2.98
N ALA A 83 3.23 19.52 1.91
CA ALA A 83 3.97 19.02 0.74
C ALA A 83 5.41 18.61 1.07
N VAL A 84 6.11 19.38 1.91
CA VAL A 84 7.49 19.07 2.32
C VAL A 84 7.53 17.85 3.24
N LEU A 85 6.57 17.73 4.16
CA LEU A 85 6.47 16.57 5.04
C LEU A 85 6.12 15.29 4.27
N LEU A 86 5.23 15.36 3.29
CA LEU A 86 4.91 14.22 2.41
C LEU A 86 6.14 13.76 1.63
N GLU A 87 6.86 14.69 1.00
CA GLU A 87 8.09 14.38 0.27
C GLU A 87 9.14 13.76 1.21
N LEU A 88 9.32 14.31 2.41
CA LEU A 88 10.23 13.76 3.41
C LEU A 88 9.83 12.34 3.84
N GLY A 89 8.54 12.10 4.08
CA GLY A 89 7.99 10.79 4.42
C GLY A 89 8.20 9.76 3.30
N GLU A 90 8.03 10.14 2.04
CA GLU A 90 8.33 9.28 0.89
C GLU A 90 9.82 8.89 0.84
N ASN A 91 10.72 9.85 1.03
CA ASN A 91 12.16 9.60 1.03
C ASN A 91 12.58 8.64 2.17
N TYR A 92 12.05 8.81 3.39
CA TYR A 92 12.29 7.85 4.46
C TYR A 92 11.72 6.46 4.16
N ARG A 93 10.53 6.36 3.56
CA ARG A 93 9.95 5.06 3.16
C ARG A 93 10.86 4.33 2.16
N TYR A 94 11.43 5.05 1.20
CA TYR A 94 12.41 4.45 0.27
C TYR A 94 13.67 4.00 0.98
N LEU A 95 14.19 4.78 1.93
CA LEU A 95 15.35 4.38 2.71
C LEU A 95 15.08 3.13 3.55
N VAL A 96 13.94 3.04 4.24
CA VAL A 96 13.51 1.82 4.95
C VAL A 96 13.49 0.63 4.00
N PHE A 97 12.79 0.74 2.87
CA PHE A 97 12.69 -0.34 1.89
C PHE A 97 14.07 -0.80 1.37
N ILE A 98 14.95 0.14 1.04
CA ILE A 98 16.27 -0.19 0.49
C ILE A 98 17.13 -0.89 1.56
N GLN A 99 17.13 -0.38 2.79
CA GLN A 99 17.90 -0.98 3.88
C GLN A 99 17.40 -2.38 4.22
N GLU A 100 16.08 -2.60 4.29
CA GLU A 100 15.50 -3.92 4.55
C GLU A 100 15.81 -4.94 3.45
N ILE A 101 15.62 -4.56 2.18
CA ILE A 101 15.68 -5.52 1.07
C ILE A 101 17.11 -5.82 0.62
N PHE A 102 18.00 -4.83 0.63
CA PHE A 102 19.33 -4.96 0.04
C PHE A 102 20.46 -5.07 1.06
N PHE A 103 20.29 -4.46 2.24
CA PHE A 103 21.38 -4.34 3.21
C PHE A 103 21.15 -5.12 4.51
N ASP A 104 19.89 -5.46 4.85
CA ASP A 104 19.52 -6.11 6.12
C ASP A 104 20.04 -5.31 7.33
N ASP A 105 20.04 -3.97 7.21
CA ASP A 105 20.56 -3.04 8.22
C ASP A 105 19.45 -2.62 9.19
N ALA A 106 19.22 -3.46 10.20
CA ALA A 106 18.14 -3.25 11.16
C ALA A 106 18.26 -1.93 11.94
N GLU A 107 19.46 -1.44 12.21
CA GLU A 107 19.67 -0.19 12.96
C GLU A 107 19.26 1.02 12.11
N ALA A 108 19.67 1.06 10.84
CA ALA A 108 19.25 2.10 9.91
C ALA A 108 17.74 2.05 9.65
N VAL A 109 17.17 0.84 9.56
CA VAL A 109 15.72 0.64 9.38
C VAL A 109 14.94 1.21 10.56
N GLU A 110 15.36 0.90 11.80
CA GLU A 110 14.72 1.43 13.01
C GLU A 110 14.80 2.96 13.04
N GLU A 111 15.98 3.54 12.78
CA GLU A 111 16.15 4.99 12.74
C GLU A 111 15.24 5.66 11.70
N TYR A 112 15.20 5.15 10.46
CA TYR A 112 14.35 5.73 9.41
C TYR A 112 12.85 5.53 9.69
N ARG A 113 12.45 4.42 10.32
CA ARG A 113 11.07 4.19 10.75
C ARG A 113 10.65 5.19 11.83
N ASP A 114 11.48 5.45 12.83
CA ASP A 114 11.20 6.44 13.88
C ASP A 114 11.02 7.85 13.28
N ARG A 115 11.88 8.21 12.32
CA ARG A 115 11.76 9.48 11.60
C ARG A 115 10.48 9.54 10.77
N LEU A 116 10.12 8.46 10.09
CA LEU A 116 8.89 8.35 9.32
C LEU A 116 7.64 8.49 10.20
N ILE A 117 7.63 7.87 11.38
CA ILE A 117 6.57 8.04 12.39
C ILE A 117 6.46 9.52 12.78
N SER A 118 7.58 10.19 13.09
CA SER A 118 7.58 11.61 13.45
C SER A 118 7.06 12.52 12.33
N VAL A 119 7.29 12.17 11.07
CA VAL A 119 6.73 12.90 9.92
C VAL A 119 5.21 12.73 9.85
N TYR A 120 4.70 11.50 9.98
CA TYR A 120 3.27 11.24 9.93
C TYR A 120 2.51 11.77 11.14
N ASP A 121 3.12 11.75 12.32
CA ASP A 121 2.60 12.43 13.52
C ASP A 121 2.37 13.92 13.24
N GLN A 122 3.38 14.64 12.73
CA GLN A 122 3.24 16.04 12.33
C GLN A 122 2.18 16.28 11.24
N LEU A 123 2.08 15.38 10.26
CA LEU A 123 1.02 15.46 9.24
C LEU A 123 -0.38 15.34 9.85
N THR A 124 -0.57 14.47 10.85
CA THR A 124 -1.85 14.36 11.57
C THR A 124 -2.13 15.54 12.49
N GLU A 125 -1.11 16.18 13.06
CA GLU A 125 -1.29 17.44 13.80
C GLU A 125 -1.72 18.60 12.89
N MET A 126 -1.11 18.69 11.71
CA MET A 126 -1.42 19.72 10.72
C MET A 126 -2.80 19.53 10.08
N ASN A 127 -3.16 18.28 9.78
CA ASN A 127 -4.40 17.92 9.11
C ASN A 127 -5.11 16.80 9.90
N PRO A 128 -5.72 17.13 11.06
CA PRO A 128 -6.29 16.13 11.97
C PRO A 128 -7.48 15.38 11.39
N ASP A 129 -8.13 15.94 10.37
CA ASP A 129 -9.26 15.32 9.69
C ASP A 129 -8.86 14.48 8.46
N ASN A 130 -7.55 14.38 8.15
CA ASN A 130 -7.08 13.55 7.04
C ASN A 130 -6.90 12.10 7.48
N LEU A 131 -7.89 11.27 7.11
CA LEU A 131 -7.91 9.83 7.43
C LEU A 131 -6.72 9.05 6.86
N PHE A 132 -6.18 9.45 5.70
CA PHE A 132 -5.06 8.76 5.09
C PHE A 132 -3.80 8.89 5.96
N TYR A 133 -3.49 10.09 6.46
CA TYR A 133 -2.32 10.28 7.33
C TYR A 133 -2.44 9.53 8.65
N ARG A 134 -3.64 9.49 9.24
CA ARG A 134 -3.87 8.72 10.46
C ARG A 134 -3.71 7.23 10.24
N LEU A 135 -4.22 6.71 9.12
CA LEU A 135 -4.09 5.30 8.80
C LEU A 135 -2.62 4.91 8.56
N GLU A 136 -1.87 5.70 7.80
CA GLU A 136 -0.44 5.48 7.60
C GLU A 136 0.34 5.56 8.92
N LEU A 137 0.02 6.51 9.80
CA LEU A 137 0.60 6.58 11.14
C LEU A 137 0.30 5.30 11.95
N ALA A 138 -0.94 4.80 11.92
CA ALA A 138 -1.33 3.57 12.62
C ALA A 138 -0.54 2.35 12.12
N TYR A 139 -0.34 2.21 10.80
CA TYR A 139 0.52 1.15 10.23
C TYR A 139 1.96 1.24 10.76
N LEU A 140 2.54 2.43 10.77
CA LEU A 140 3.91 2.63 11.23
C LEU A 140 4.06 2.35 12.74
N LEU A 141 3.05 2.72 13.54
CA LEU A 141 3.06 2.50 14.98
C LEU A 141 2.95 1.02 15.33
N ILE A 142 2.19 0.22 14.56
CA ILE A 142 2.13 -1.25 14.75
C ILE A 142 3.52 -1.86 14.60
N ASP A 143 4.26 -1.46 13.57
CA ASP A 143 5.61 -1.98 13.35
C ASP A 143 6.59 -1.57 14.46
N SER A 144 6.36 -0.41 15.09
CA SER A 144 7.15 0.06 16.24
C SER A 144 6.77 -0.59 17.58
N GLY A 145 5.60 -1.23 17.66
CA GLY A 145 5.08 -1.86 18.89
C GLY A 145 4.47 -0.90 19.91
N ASP A 146 4.15 0.35 19.54
CA ASP A 146 3.46 1.31 20.41
C ASP A 146 1.94 1.07 20.41
N GLU A 147 1.51 -0.01 21.07
CA GLU A 147 0.11 -0.44 21.10
C GLU A 147 -0.86 0.63 21.63
N GLU A 148 -0.42 1.49 22.56
CA GLU A 148 -1.28 2.56 23.10
C GLU A 148 -1.58 3.62 22.04
N MET A 149 -0.56 4.04 21.29
CA MET A 149 -0.75 4.99 20.19
C MET A 149 -1.54 4.36 19.03
N VAL A 150 -1.31 3.08 18.72
CA VAL A 150 -2.09 2.34 17.72
C VAL A 150 -3.58 2.35 18.08
N ASP A 151 -3.94 2.00 19.32
CA ASP A 151 -5.35 1.98 19.76
C ASP A 151 -5.99 3.37 19.67
N ARG A 152 -5.24 4.43 19.98
CA ARG A 152 -5.72 5.81 19.87
C ARG A 152 -6.00 6.21 18.42
N GLU A 153 -5.10 5.90 17.50
CA GLU A 153 -5.31 6.22 16.09
C GLU A 153 -6.44 5.39 15.48
N ILE A 154 -6.52 4.09 15.78
CA ILE A 154 -7.63 3.24 15.35
C ILE A 154 -8.98 3.82 15.81
N GLU A 155 -9.12 4.16 17.09
CA GLU A 155 -10.38 4.71 17.60
C GLU A 155 -10.73 6.06 16.94
N THR A 156 -9.73 6.90 16.68
CA THR A 156 -9.94 8.18 15.98
C THR A 156 -10.42 7.96 14.54
N ILE A 157 -9.76 7.06 13.80
CA ILE A 157 -10.13 6.68 12.44
C ILE A 157 -11.57 6.14 12.40
N ARG A 158 -11.92 5.24 13.33
CA ARG A 158 -13.28 4.67 13.44
C ARG A 158 -14.34 5.76 13.64
N GLN A 159 -14.12 6.68 14.58
CA GLN A 159 -15.06 7.77 14.85
C GLN A 159 -15.27 8.67 13.62
N MET A 160 -14.19 8.93 12.87
CA MET A 160 -14.24 9.72 11.66
C MET A 160 -14.99 9.01 10.54
N LEU A 161 -14.67 7.75 10.27
CA LEU A 161 -15.34 6.93 9.25
C LEU A 161 -16.83 6.71 9.54
N ARG A 162 -17.23 6.65 10.81
CA ARG A 162 -18.65 6.55 11.19
C ARG A 162 -19.42 7.87 11.01
N LYS A 163 -18.71 9.00 10.92
CA LYS A 163 -19.31 10.32 10.71
C LYS A 163 -19.37 10.66 9.23
N ASP A 164 -18.30 10.37 8.49
CA ASP A 164 -18.18 10.60 7.05
C ASP A 164 -17.50 9.39 6.42
N THR A 165 -18.33 8.50 5.85
CA THR A 165 -17.89 7.18 5.41
C THR A 165 -17.13 7.26 4.10
N ASP A 166 -15.88 6.80 4.12
CA ASP A 166 -15.11 6.44 2.93
C ASP A 166 -14.90 4.93 2.94
N ALA A 167 -15.59 4.19 2.05
CA ALA A 167 -15.56 2.74 2.03
C ALA A 167 -14.16 2.17 1.72
N ARG A 168 -13.36 2.89 0.92
CA ARG A 168 -11.98 2.48 0.58
C ARG A 168 -11.08 2.54 1.80
N ILE A 169 -11.13 3.67 2.52
CA ILE A 169 -10.35 3.85 3.74
C ILE A 169 -10.85 2.88 4.83
N HIS A 170 -12.16 2.66 4.92
CA HIS A 170 -12.73 1.71 5.88
C HIS A 170 -12.25 0.28 5.62
N LEU A 171 -12.22 -0.18 4.36
CA LEU A 171 -11.60 -1.46 4.02
C LEU A 171 -10.13 -1.52 4.39
N SER A 172 -9.41 -0.42 4.23
CA SER A 172 -7.99 -0.36 4.61
C SER A 172 -7.80 -0.47 6.13
N LEU A 173 -8.70 0.12 6.92
CA LEU A 173 -8.77 -0.10 8.37
C LEU A 173 -9.07 -1.57 8.73
N ILE A 174 -10.04 -2.20 8.04
CA ILE A 174 -10.33 -3.63 8.23
C ILE A 174 -9.10 -4.48 7.91
N GLY A 175 -8.40 -4.16 6.81
CA GLY A 175 -7.13 -4.78 6.45
C GLY A 175 -6.07 -4.63 7.55
N LEU A 176 -5.88 -3.42 8.07
CA LEU A 176 -5.03 -3.17 9.24
C LEU A 176 -5.41 -4.08 10.42
N LEU A 177 -6.68 -4.03 10.83
CA LEU A 177 -7.20 -4.79 11.98
C LEU A 177 -7.01 -6.30 11.81
N SER A 178 -7.20 -6.84 10.60
CA SER A 178 -7.02 -8.25 10.27
C SER A 178 -5.58 -8.75 10.44
N SER A 179 -4.61 -7.85 10.38
CA SER A 179 -3.19 -8.15 10.63
C SER A 179 -2.77 -8.02 12.10
N THR A 180 -3.69 -7.67 12.99
CA THR A 180 -3.42 -7.43 14.42
C THR A 180 -4.25 -8.31 15.36
N GLU A 181 -3.93 -8.35 16.65
CA GLU A 181 -4.67 -9.09 17.68
C GLU A 181 -5.96 -8.35 18.14
N ARG A 182 -6.69 -7.69 17.21
CA ARG A 182 -7.87 -6.85 17.50
C ARG A 182 -9.18 -7.43 16.91
N GLU A 183 -9.37 -8.73 17.07
CA GLU A 183 -10.48 -9.50 16.47
C GLU A 183 -11.87 -8.91 16.75
N GLN A 184 -12.16 -8.49 17.99
CA GLN A 184 -13.45 -7.89 18.30
C GLN A 184 -13.68 -6.58 17.53
N VAL A 185 -12.67 -5.73 17.42
CA VAL A 185 -12.80 -4.45 16.70
C VAL A 185 -12.93 -4.71 15.20
N LEU A 186 -12.21 -5.71 14.68
CA LEU A 186 -12.33 -6.17 13.30
C LEU A 186 -13.77 -6.59 12.97
N GLU A 187 -14.36 -7.47 13.78
CA GLU A 187 -15.74 -7.93 13.59
C GLU A 187 -16.74 -6.75 13.60
N GLU A 188 -16.60 -5.83 14.56
CA GLU A 188 -17.44 -4.63 14.66
C GLU A 188 -17.38 -3.75 13.40
N GLU A 189 -16.18 -3.53 12.84
CA GLU A 189 -16.01 -2.70 11.65
C GLU A 189 -16.46 -3.41 10.36
N ILE A 190 -16.27 -4.73 10.24
CA ILE A 190 -16.83 -5.53 9.13
C ILE A 190 -18.35 -5.46 9.13
N GLU A 191 -19.00 -5.73 10.27
CA GLU A 191 -20.46 -5.68 10.38
C GLU A 191 -21.00 -4.29 10.06
N TRP A 192 -20.33 -3.24 10.55
CA TRP A 192 -20.74 -1.87 10.30
C TRP A 192 -20.64 -1.51 8.82
N LEU A 193 -19.50 -1.80 8.16
CA LEU A 193 -19.28 -1.45 6.77
C LEU A 193 -20.23 -2.24 5.85
N GLN A 194 -20.47 -3.51 6.17
CA GLN A 194 -21.44 -4.33 5.45
C GLN A 194 -22.83 -3.70 5.52
N ALA A 195 -23.32 -3.37 6.72
CA ALA A 195 -24.64 -2.76 6.89
C ALA A 195 -24.76 -1.40 6.18
N TYR A 196 -23.69 -0.60 6.19
CA TYR A 196 -23.62 0.67 5.47
C TYR A 196 -23.77 0.46 3.95
N LEU A 197 -22.94 -0.39 3.36
CA LEU A 197 -22.94 -0.65 1.91
C LEU A 197 -24.26 -1.30 1.45
N GLU A 198 -24.77 -2.28 2.18
CA GLU A 198 -26.08 -2.89 1.87
C GLU A 198 -27.22 -1.85 1.93
N GLY A 199 -27.14 -0.88 2.84
CA GLY A 199 -28.06 0.25 2.94
C GLY A 199 -28.00 1.18 1.73
N GLU A 200 -26.80 1.54 1.27
CA GLU A 200 -26.59 2.38 0.08
C GLU A 200 -27.05 1.66 -1.20
N ILE A 201 -26.76 0.37 -1.33
CA ILE A 201 -27.20 -0.49 -2.45
C ILE A 201 -28.73 -0.59 -2.48
N SER A 202 -29.35 -0.92 -1.34
CA SER A 202 -30.81 -1.06 -1.24
C SER A 202 -31.55 0.25 -1.52
N ALA A 203 -30.92 1.39 -1.21
CA ALA A 203 -31.46 2.70 -1.52
C ALA A 203 -31.21 3.16 -2.95
N GLY A 204 -30.46 2.40 -3.76
CA GLY A 204 -30.06 2.77 -5.12
C GLY A 204 -29.12 3.97 -5.17
N ARG A 205 -28.32 4.18 -4.11
CA ARG A 205 -27.35 5.27 -4.00
C ARG A 205 -25.90 4.82 -4.24
N ALA A 206 -25.63 3.53 -4.12
CA ALA A 206 -24.31 2.98 -4.44
C ALA A 206 -24.03 3.13 -5.94
N ASP A 207 -22.85 3.66 -6.27
CA ASP A 207 -22.26 3.60 -7.60
C ASP A 207 -21.40 2.33 -7.75
N ASN A 208 -20.77 2.17 -8.92
CA ASN A 208 -19.96 0.98 -9.19
C ASN A 208 -18.70 0.90 -8.31
N GLU A 209 -18.19 2.03 -7.83
CA GLU A 209 -17.06 2.05 -6.89
C GLU A 209 -17.51 1.53 -5.51
N GLY A 210 -18.67 1.97 -5.02
CA GLY A 210 -19.28 1.41 -3.80
C GLY A 210 -19.60 -0.10 -3.93
N LEU A 211 -20.07 -0.54 -5.10
CA LEU A 211 -20.28 -1.96 -5.39
C LEU A 211 -18.96 -2.75 -5.43
N PHE A 212 -17.88 -2.17 -5.95
CA PHE A 212 -16.56 -2.80 -5.94
C PHE A 212 -16.06 -3.03 -4.51
N TYR A 213 -16.14 -2.01 -3.65
CA TYR A 213 -15.77 -2.16 -2.24
C TYR A 213 -16.66 -3.18 -1.50
N TYR A 214 -17.93 -3.25 -1.84
CA TYR A 214 -18.81 -4.29 -1.31
C TYR A 214 -18.38 -5.70 -1.76
N ALA A 215 -17.98 -5.87 -3.02
CA ALA A 215 -17.44 -7.13 -3.51
C ALA A 215 -16.14 -7.52 -2.79
N VAL A 216 -15.23 -6.58 -2.56
CA VAL A 216 -13.99 -6.82 -1.78
C VAL A 216 -14.31 -7.24 -0.35
N LEU A 217 -15.25 -6.56 0.33
CA LEU A 217 -15.68 -6.95 1.67
C LEU A 217 -16.22 -8.39 1.71
N LYS A 218 -17.03 -8.75 0.71
CA LYS A 218 -17.64 -10.07 0.56
C LYS A 218 -16.59 -11.16 0.32
N GLY A 219 -15.65 -10.92 -0.60
CA GLY A 219 -14.60 -11.86 -0.97
C GLY A 219 -13.61 -12.08 0.16
N GLU A 220 -12.92 -11.01 0.59
CA GLU A 220 -11.77 -11.11 1.49
C GLU A 220 -12.16 -11.41 2.95
N TYR A 221 -13.27 -10.83 3.44
CA TYR A 221 -13.55 -10.80 4.88
C TYR A 221 -14.77 -11.61 5.31
N LEU A 222 -15.72 -11.85 4.40
CA LEU A 222 -16.95 -12.60 4.70
C LEU A 222 -16.95 -14.03 4.14
N ASN A 223 -15.92 -14.43 3.39
CA ASN A 223 -15.84 -15.72 2.68
C ASN A 223 -17.06 -15.96 1.77
N GLN A 224 -17.51 -14.91 1.09
CA GLN A 224 -18.67 -14.90 0.19
C GLN A 224 -18.25 -14.65 -1.27
N GLU A 225 -17.24 -15.39 -1.73
CA GLU A 225 -16.61 -15.22 -3.04
C GLU A 225 -17.62 -15.29 -4.19
N SER A 226 -18.58 -16.22 -4.17
CA SER A 226 -19.61 -16.31 -5.22
C SER A 226 -20.52 -15.08 -5.29
N GLU A 227 -20.78 -14.42 -4.15
CA GLU A 227 -21.53 -13.16 -4.13
C GLU A 227 -20.66 -12.01 -4.65
N ALA A 228 -19.39 -11.96 -4.25
CA ALA A 228 -18.43 -10.99 -4.74
C ALA A 228 -18.27 -11.07 -6.26
N GLU A 229 -18.09 -12.27 -6.82
CA GLU A 229 -18.00 -12.50 -8.25
C GLU A 229 -19.23 -11.99 -9.02
N ALA A 230 -20.43 -12.19 -8.48
CA ALA A 230 -21.66 -11.76 -9.12
C ALA A 230 -21.69 -10.22 -9.22
N VAL A 231 -21.34 -9.53 -8.13
CA VAL A 231 -21.24 -8.06 -8.10
C VAL A 231 -20.17 -7.57 -9.08
N LEU A 232 -19.00 -8.21 -9.15
CA LEU A 232 -17.93 -7.83 -10.07
C LEU A 232 -18.35 -7.98 -11.54
N LYS A 233 -19.03 -9.08 -11.89
CA LYS A 233 -19.56 -9.29 -13.24
C LYS A 233 -20.58 -8.20 -13.62
N ASP A 234 -21.45 -7.82 -12.70
CA ASP A 234 -22.40 -6.73 -12.92
C ASP A 234 -21.69 -5.37 -13.15
N ILE A 235 -20.57 -5.12 -12.47
CA ILE A 235 -19.74 -3.92 -12.70
C ILE A 235 -19.10 -3.97 -14.10
N LEU A 236 -18.50 -5.10 -14.48
CA LEU A 236 -17.85 -5.28 -15.79
C LEU A 236 -18.82 -5.12 -16.96
N ASP A 237 -20.09 -5.51 -16.78
CA ASP A 237 -21.14 -5.32 -17.80
C ASP A 237 -21.56 -3.84 -17.96
N GLN A 238 -21.29 -2.99 -16.97
CA GLN A 238 -21.71 -1.58 -16.94
C GLN A 238 -20.57 -0.61 -17.25
N GLU A 239 -19.36 -0.92 -16.81
CA GLU A 239 -18.19 -0.08 -16.98
C GLU A 239 -17.53 -0.25 -18.35
N SER A 240 -16.87 0.81 -18.83
CA SER A 240 -16.06 0.71 -20.05
C SER A 240 -14.77 -0.04 -19.75
N GLU A 241 -14.34 -0.91 -20.68
CA GLU A 241 -13.04 -1.61 -20.61
C GLU A 241 -11.83 -0.66 -20.46
N GLU A 242 -11.96 0.60 -20.87
CA GLU A 242 -10.91 1.62 -20.72
C GLU A 242 -10.89 2.29 -19.33
N SER A 243 -11.91 2.05 -18.49
CA SER A 243 -12.00 2.66 -17.15
C SER A 243 -11.06 1.96 -16.15
N SER A 244 -10.54 2.72 -15.18
CA SER A 244 -9.74 2.16 -14.09
C SER A 244 -10.54 1.14 -13.28
N LEU A 245 -11.81 1.44 -13.00
CA LEU A 245 -12.68 0.57 -12.23
C LEU A 245 -12.95 -0.77 -12.92
N TYR A 246 -13.12 -0.79 -14.25
CA TYR A 246 -13.22 -2.05 -14.99
C TYR A 246 -11.95 -2.88 -14.82
N MET A 247 -10.77 -2.26 -14.98
CA MET A 247 -9.50 -2.97 -14.83
C MET A 247 -9.31 -3.52 -13.41
N GLU A 248 -9.67 -2.74 -12.39
CA GLU A 248 -9.62 -3.17 -10.99
C GLU A 248 -10.60 -4.32 -10.72
N ALA A 249 -11.85 -4.22 -11.18
CA ALA A 249 -12.85 -5.27 -11.04
C ALA A 249 -12.45 -6.56 -11.77
N ALA A 250 -11.88 -6.46 -12.98
CA ALA A 250 -11.43 -7.60 -13.75
C ALA A 250 -10.24 -8.31 -13.07
N ASN A 251 -9.26 -7.53 -12.60
CA ASN A 251 -8.11 -8.07 -11.88
C ASN A 251 -8.54 -8.76 -10.58
N TYR A 252 -9.48 -8.18 -9.84
CA TYR A 252 -9.97 -8.77 -8.61
C TYR A 252 -10.81 -10.03 -8.86
N LEU A 253 -11.62 -10.06 -9.92
CA LEU A 253 -12.33 -11.27 -10.35
C LEU A 253 -11.35 -12.40 -10.76
N GLU A 254 -10.26 -12.06 -11.45
CA GLU A 254 -9.19 -13.02 -11.74
C GLU A 254 -8.52 -13.54 -10.46
N HIS A 255 -8.31 -12.68 -9.46
CA HIS A 255 -7.76 -13.08 -8.16
C HIS A 255 -8.66 -14.13 -7.47
N LEU A 256 -9.96 -13.86 -7.37
CA LEU A 256 -10.94 -14.76 -6.74
C LEU A 256 -11.10 -16.10 -7.47
N THR A 257 -10.98 -16.11 -8.79
CA THR A 257 -11.14 -17.35 -9.58
C THR A 257 -9.82 -18.12 -9.76
N GLY A 258 -8.68 -17.43 -9.63
CA GLY A 258 -7.34 -18.00 -9.75
C GLY A 258 -6.88 -18.73 -8.50
N SER A 259 -7.32 -18.31 -7.31
CA SER A 259 -7.05 -18.96 -6.02
C SER A 259 -7.54 -20.42 -5.98
N ASP A 260 -8.70 -20.71 -6.58
CA ASP A 260 -9.29 -22.05 -6.65
C ASP A 260 -8.49 -23.06 -7.48
N SER A 261 -7.66 -22.58 -8.42
CA SER A 261 -6.93 -23.46 -9.36
C SER A 261 -5.58 -23.96 -8.86
N ALA A 262 -5.11 -23.49 -7.69
CA ALA A 262 -3.82 -23.87 -7.12
C ALA A 262 -3.88 -25.09 -6.18
N GLU A 263 -5.04 -25.46 -5.64
CA GLU A 263 -5.16 -26.57 -4.68
C GLU A 263 -5.42 -27.95 -5.34
N ASP A 264 -5.77 -28.02 -6.64
CA ASP A 264 -6.25 -29.27 -7.26
C ASP A 264 -5.19 -30.05 -8.08
N THR A 265 -3.88 -29.82 -7.84
CA THR A 265 -2.81 -30.55 -8.57
C THR A 265 -1.93 -31.48 -7.71
N SER A 266 -2.32 -31.76 -6.46
CA SER A 266 -1.59 -32.71 -5.60
C SER A 266 -2.41 -33.93 -5.18
N THR A 267 -2.97 -34.68 -6.13
CA THR A 267 -3.28 -36.10 -5.91
C THR A 267 -3.26 -36.86 -7.23
N ASP A 268 -2.15 -37.56 -7.47
CA ASP A 268 -2.10 -38.85 -8.17
C ASP A 268 -0.80 -39.60 -7.80
#